data_AF-A0A7L3DB58-F1
#
_entry.id   AF-A0A7L3DB58-F1
#
_cell.length_a   1.000
_cell.length_b   1.000
_cell.length_c   1.000
_cell.angle_alpha   90.00
_cell.angle_beta   90.00
_cell.angle_gamma   90.00
#
_symmetry.space_group_name_H-M   'P 1'
#
loop_
_entity.id
_entity.type
_entity.pdbx_description
1 polymer ?
#
loop_
_entity_poly.entity_id
_entity_poly.type
_entity_poly.pdbx_seq_one_letter_code
_entity_poly.pdbx_strand_id
1 'polypeptide(L)'
;AYERTCRYFARKSNSVVVSVGYRLAPEHPYPTQFEDCLTATIHFMRTAQDYGVDPSRIIICGDSSGGTLTAAVAQALVNRRDLPKLRAQILIYPYMQCVDFDLPSYQQNKGVPILLKERTLVLGLKYLNKDLSLIEAVLKGSHIPEDLQRKYQKWVSPD
;
A
#
# COMPACT_ATOMS: atom_id res chain seq x y z
N ALA A 1 12.51 7.51 8.99
CA ALA A 1 11.61 6.88 9.98
C ALA A 1 11.84 5.36 10.09
N TYR A 2 11.95 4.61 8.98
CA TYR A 2 11.99 3.14 9.01
C TYR A 2 13.37 2.48 9.22
N GLU A 3 14.47 3.24 9.31
CA GLU A 3 15.84 2.71 9.42
C GLU A 3 15.99 1.71 10.58
N ARG A 4 15.46 2.00 11.78
CA ARG A 4 15.49 1.08 12.92
C ARG A 4 14.77 -0.25 12.63
N THR A 5 13.60 -0.19 11.99
CA THR A 5 12.80 -1.38 11.62
C THR A 5 13.51 -2.19 10.55
N CYS A 6 14.04 -1.54 9.51
CA CYS A 6 14.81 -2.19 8.44
C CYS A 6 16.05 -2.90 9.00
N ARG A 7 16.80 -2.26 9.91
CA ARG A 7 17.94 -2.88 10.59
C ARG A 7 17.54 -4.04 11.49
N TYR A 8 16.39 -3.93 12.15
CA TYR A 8 15.84 -5.03 12.94
C TYR A 8 15.52 -6.24 12.06
N PHE A 9 14.82 -6.05 10.94
CA PHE A 9 14.57 -7.11 9.98
C PHE A 9 15.85 -7.72 9.43
N ALA A 10 16.78 -6.89 8.93
CA ALA A 10 18.06 -7.37 8.38
C ALA A 10 18.82 -8.28 9.37
N ARG A 11 18.89 -7.86 10.65
CA ARG A 11 19.56 -8.64 11.71
C ARG A 11 18.81 -9.90 12.10
N LYS A 12 17.47 -9.83 12.22
CA LYS A 12 16.68 -10.95 12.72
C LYS A 12 16.38 -12.01 11.68
N SER A 13 16.28 -11.63 10.40
CA SER A 13 16.06 -12.56 9.30
C SER A 13 17.34 -12.98 8.59
N ASN A 14 18.50 -12.41 8.96
CA ASN A 14 19.77 -12.58 8.26
C ASN A 14 19.60 -12.35 6.74
N SER A 15 18.99 -11.21 6.38
CA SER A 15 18.65 -10.89 5.00
C SER A 15 19.15 -9.51 4.61
N VAL A 16 19.41 -9.30 3.33
CA VAL A 16 19.59 -7.97 2.75
C VAL A 16 18.23 -7.27 2.74
N VAL A 17 18.18 -6.03 3.25
CA VAL A 17 16.97 -5.20 3.27
C VAL A 17 17.20 -3.96 2.43
N VAL A 18 16.36 -3.78 1.41
CA VAL A 18 16.32 -2.59 0.55
C VAL A 18 15.11 -1.74 0.95
N SER A 19 15.36 -0.55 1.50
CA SER A 19 14.31 0.41 1.82
C SER A 19 14.13 1.38 0.65
N VAL A 20 12.97 1.35 0.00
CA VAL A 20 12.69 2.22 -1.15
C VAL A 20 12.32 3.62 -0.68
N GLY A 21 13.14 4.61 -1.02
CA GLY A 21 12.84 6.03 -0.81
C GLY A 21 11.94 6.60 -1.90
N TYR A 22 10.71 6.09 -2.02
CA TYR A 22 9.76 6.53 -3.05
C TYR A 22 9.29 7.96 -2.82
N ARG A 23 8.94 8.65 -3.90
CA ARG A 23 8.45 10.04 -3.86
C ARG A 23 7.09 10.15 -3.17
N LEU A 24 6.85 11.22 -2.42
CA LEU A 24 5.66 11.39 -1.58
C LEU A 24 4.65 12.38 -2.18
N ALA A 25 3.38 12.17 -1.87
CA ALA A 25 2.32 13.14 -2.07
C ALA A 25 2.35 14.18 -0.93
N PRO A 26 1.93 15.42 -1.19
CA PRO A 26 1.25 15.91 -2.39
C PRO A 26 2.18 16.29 -3.56
N GLU A 27 3.49 16.40 -3.35
CA GLU A 27 4.45 16.86 -4.37
C GLU A 27 4.48 15.92 -5.60
N HIS A 28 4.29 14.62 -5.35
CA HIS A 28 4.19 13.59 -6.36
C HIS A 28 2.95 12.73 -6.10
N PRO A 29 1.80 13.02 -6.72
CA PRO A 29 0.58 12.27 -6.48
C PRO A 29 0.61 10.87 -7.14
N TYR A 30 -0.40 10.07 -6.86
CA TYR A 30 -0.65 8.80 -7.53
C TYR A 30 -0.56 8.96 -9.07
N PRO A 31 0.10 8.05 -9.80
CA PRO A 31 0.64 6.76 -9.35
C PRO A 31 2.13 6.74 -8.98
N THR A 32 2.78 7.88 -8.73
CA THR A 32 4.24 7.96 -8.65
C THR A 32 4.87 7.01 -7.61
N GLN A 33 4.25 6.86 -6.43
CA GLN A 33 4.74 5.95 -5.37
C GLN A 33 4.80 4.50 -5.86
N PHE A 34 3.76 4.08 -6.59
CA PHE A 34 3.66 2.74 -7.13
C PHE A 34 4.72 2.51 -8.21
N GLU A 35 4.92 3.49 -9.10
CA GLU A 35 5.95 3.42 -10.15
C GLU A 35 7.36 3.32 -9.57
N ASP A 36 7.66 4.11 -8.53
CA ASP A 36 8.96 4.09 -7.84
C ASP A 36 9.20 2.73 -7.17
N CYS A 37 8.22 2.22 -6.42
CA CYS A 37 8.30 0.92 -5.77
C CYS A 37 8.42 -0.23 -6.78
N LEU A 38 7.67 -0.19 -7.88
CA LEU A 38 7.73 -1.20 -8.93
C LEU A 38 9.10 -1.18 -9.62
N THR A 39 9.58 0.01 -9.98
CA THR A 39 10.88 0.18 -10.64
C THR A 39 12.03 -0.31 -9.75
N ALA A 40 12.04 0.09 -8.47
CA ALA A 40 13.05 -0.36 -7.51
C ALA A 40 13.00 -1.88 -7.30
N THR A 41 11.80 -2.45 -7.20
CA THR A 41 11.62 -3.90 -7.04
C THR A 41 12.15 -4.65 -8.26
N ILE A 42 11.78 -4.24 -9.48
CA ILE A 42 12.27 -4.85 -10.72
C ILE A 42 13.79 -4.74 -10.83
N HIS A 43 14.35 -3.57 -10.53
CA HIS A 43 15.80 -3.37 -10.55
C HIS A 43 16.49 -4.34 -9.59
N PHE A 44 16.05 -4.40 -8.33
CA PHE A 44 16.62 -5.30 -7.34
C PHE A 44 16.46 -6.78 -7.72
N MET A 45 15.33 -7.18 -8.30
CA MET A 45 15.13 -8.56 -8.78
C MET A 45 16.09 -8.95 -9.90
N ARG A 46 16.53 -7.99 -10.72
CA ARG A 46 17.51 -8.21 -11.80
C ARG A 46 18.94 -8.23 -11.29
N THR A 47 19.25 -7.47 -10.26
CA THR A 47 20.61 -7.30 -9.72
C THR A 47 20.82 -7.97 -8.36
N ALA A 48 19.87 -8.80 -7.89
CA ALA A 48 19.90 -9.40 -6.55
C ALA A 48 21.21 -10.16 -6.24
N GLN A 49 21.75 -10.84 -7.25
CA GLN A 49 23.00 -11.60 -7.12
C GLN A 49 24.21 -10.70 -6.83
N ASP A 50 24.22 -9.46 -7.33
CA ASP A 50 25.28 -8.48 -7.06
C ASP A 50 25.35 -8.11 -5.57
N TYR A 51 24.25 -8.35 -4.83
CA TYR A 51 24.15 -8.16 -3.38
C TYR A 51 24.25 -9.48 -2.60
N GLY A 52 24.63 -10.59 -3.25
CA GLY A 52 24.69 -11.92 -2.62
C GLY A 52 23.31 -12.50 -2.27
N VAL A 53 22.24 -12.00 -2.89
CA VAL A 53 20.86 -12.45 -2.65
C VAL A 53 20.46 -13.48 -3.70
N ASP A 54 19.89 -14.58 -3.24
CA ASP A 54 19.27 -15.60 -4.09
C ASP A 54 17.96 -15.04 -4.70
N PRO A 55 17.86 -14.90 -6.03
CA PRO A 55 16.68 -14.34 -6.69
C PRO A 55 15.38 -15.09 -6.40
N SER A 56 15.44 -16.37 -6.03
CA SER A 56 14.27 -17.18 -5.67
C SER A 56 13.74 -16.91 -4.26
N ARG A 57 14.46 -16.12 -3.44
CA ARG A 57 14.15 -15.84 -2.04
C ARG A 57 13.82 -14.37 -1.77
N ILE A 58 13.43 -13.63 -2.80
CA ILE A 58 13.04 -12.21 -2.68
C ILE A 58 11.62 -12.10 -2.11
N ILE A 59 11.45 -11.28 -1.08
CA ILE A 59 10.18 -10.95 -0.43
C ILE A 59 10.00 -9.43 -0.49
N ILE A 60 8.76 -8.96 -0.67
CA ILE A 60 8.41 -7.55 -0.51
C ILE A 60 7.55 -7.34 0.73
N CYS A 61 7.71 -6.20 1.40
CA CYS A 61 7.06 -5.89 2.68
C CYS A 61 6.75 -4.40 2.78
N GLY A 62 5.62 -4.07 3.39
CA GLY A 62 5.28 -2.69 3.71
C GLY A 62 4.15 -2.58 4.74
N ASP A 63 4.12 -1.45 5.45
CA ASP A 63 3.13 -1.14 6.46
C ASP A 63 2.17 -0.04 6.01
N SER A 64 0.90 -0.11 6.43
CA SER A 64 -0.11 0.91 6.10
C SER A 64 -0.19 1.18 4.58
N SER A 65 0.11 2.40 4.13
CA SER A 65 0.20 2.76 2.71
C SER A 65 1.30 2.01 1.97
N GLY A 66 2.41 1.71 2.63
CA GLY A 66 3.45 0.82 2.09
C GLY A 66 2.94 -0.60 1.87
N GLY A 67 1.99 -1.05 2.69
CA GLY A 67 1.27 -2.31 2.49
C GLY A 67 0.41 -2.28 1.23
N THR A 68 -0.30 -1.18 0.96
CA THR A 68 -1.02 -0.95 -0.30
C THR A 68 -0.09 -1.07 -1.51
N LEU A 69 1.06 -0.39 -1.46
CA LEU A 69 2.06 -0.43 -2.52
C LEU A 69 2.63 -1.84 -2.71
N THR A 70 2.89 -2.55 -1.61
CA THR A 70 3.38 -3.94 -1.62
C THR A 70 2.40 -4.85 -2.34
N ALA A 71 1.10 -4.76 -2.01
CA ALA A 71 0.06 -5.55 -2.67
C ALA A 71 -0.06 -5.21 -4.17
N ALA A 72 -0.05 -3.92 -4.51
CA ALA A 72 -0.11 -3.47 -5.90
C ALA A 72 1.10 -3.93 -6.73
N VAL A 73 2.32 -3.82 -6.19
CA VAL A 73 3.55 -4.30 -6.84
C VAL A 73 3.52 -5.82 -7.01
N ALA A 74 3.11 -6.57 -5.99
CA ALA A 74 2.93 -8.03 -6.12
C ALA A 74 2.01 -8.36 -7.29
N GLN A 75 0.83 -7.71 -7.37
CA GLN A 75 -0.14 -7.91 -8.44
C GLN A 75 0.45 -7.60 -9.82
N ALA A 76 1.17 -6.49 -9.97
CA ALA A 76 1.80 -6.10 -11.23
C ALA A 76 2.87 -7.08 -11.71
N LEU A 77 3.51 -7.80 -10.78
CA LEU A 77 4.57 -8.77 -11.08
C LEU A 77 4.04 -10.19 -11.35
N VAL A 78 2.79 -10.52 -11.03
CA VAL A 78 2.22 -11.89 -11.18
C VAL A 78 2.42 -12.45 -12.59
N ASN A 79 2.25 -11.62 -13.61
CA ASN A 79 2.31 -12.04 -15.02
C ASN A 79 3.69 -11.82 -15.68
N ARG A 80 4.69 -11.33 -14.94
CA ARG A 80 6.04 -11.12 -15.47
C ARG A 80 6.82 -12.43 -15.48
N ARG A 81 7.11 -12.94 -16.69
CA ARG A 81 7.87 -14.18 -16.90
C ARG A 81 9.37 -13.95 -17.07
N ASP A 82 9.79 -12.71 -17.31
CA ASP A 82 11.18 -12.29 -17.47
C ASP A 82 11.89 -12.01 -16.15
N LEU A 83 11.20 -12.17 -15.01
CA LEU A 83 11.71 -11.91 -13.66
C LEU A 83 11.56 -13.15 -12.78
N PRO A 84 12.40 -13.31 -11.73
CA PRO A 84 12.17 -14.32 -10.71
C PRO A 84 10.82 -14.08 -10.02
N LYS A 85 10.24 -15.11 -9.40
CA LYS A 85 8.98 -14.96 -8.65
C LYS A 85 9.27 -14.42 -7.25
N LEU A 86 8.42 -13.52 -6.77
CA LEU A 86 8.41 -13.15 -5.36
C LEU A 86 8.07 -14.38 -4.51
N ARG A 87 8.87 -14.62 -3.47
CA ARG A 87 8.70 -15.75 -2.55
C ARG A 87 7.53 -15.56 -1.58
N ALA A 88 7.27 -14.31 -1.20
CA ALA A 88 6.16 -13.88 -0.37
C ALA A 88 5.93 -12.36 -0.47
N GLN A 89 4.77 -11.92 -0.01
CA GLN A 89 4.47 -10.52 0.30
C GLN A 89 4.06 -10.41 1.78
N ILE A 90 4.53 -9.40 2.48
CA ILE A 90 4.19 -9.14 3.89
C ILE A 90 3.45 -7.82 3.96
N LEU A 91 2.19 -7.87 4.40
CA LEU A 91 1.31 -6.72 4.49
C LEU A 91 1.04 -6.41 5.97
N ILE A 92 1.64 -5.33 6.47
CA ILE A 92 1.49 -4.94 7.88
C ILE A 92 0.37 -3.89 7.96
N TYR A 93 -0.79 -4.27 8.52
CA TYR A 93 -2.01 -3.42 8.60
C TYR A 93 -2.30 -2.59 7.32
N PRO A 94 -2.38 -3.22 6.14
CA PRO A 94 -2.44 -2.50 4.87
C PRO A 94 -3.75 -1.72 4.69
N TYR A 95 -3.69 -0.58 4.01
CA TYR A 95 -4.88 0.11 3.55
C TYR A 95 -5.32 -0.44 2.18
N MET A 96 -6.41 -1.21 2.13
CA MET A 96 -6.76 -1.99 0.93
C MET A 96 -7.97 -1.50 0.15
N GLN A 97 -8.73 -0.54 0.68
CA GLN A 97 -9.95 -0.06 0.04
C GLN A 97 -10.25 1.38 0.47
N CYS A 98 -10.87 2.14 -0.43
CA CYS A 98 -11.39 3.49 -0.21
C CYS A 98 -12.87 3.60 -0.63
N VAL A 99 -13.59 2.49 -0.63
CA VAL A 99 -14.98 2.35 -1.06
C VAL A 99 -15.94 2.67 0.09
N ASP A 100 -15.75 2.02 1.24
CA ASP A 100 -16.58 2.19 2.43
C ASP A 100 -15.74 2.60 3.65
N PHE A 101 -16.07 3.76 4.22
CA PHE A 101 -15.43 4.29 5.42
C PHE A 101 -16.23 4.00 6.70
N ASP A 102 -17.31 3.22 6.61
CA ASP A 102 -18.21 2.85 7.71
C ASP A 102 -18.19 1.35 8.05
N LEU A 103 -17.19 0.61 7.58
CA LEU A 103 -16.95 -0.77 8.02
C LEU A 103 -16.90 -0.90 9.55
N PRO A 104 -17.24 -2.07 10.15
CA PRO A 104 -17.34 -2.22 11.60
C PRO A 104 -16.08 -1.76 12.36
N SER A 105 -14.89 -2.00 11.80
CA SER A 105 -13.62 -1.56 12.39
C SER A 105 -13.41 -0.04 12.38
N TYR A 106 -13.92 0.68 11.37
CA TYR A 106 -13.90 2.15 11.33
C TYR A 106 -14.82 2.75 12.38
N GLN A 107 -15.97 2.12 12.64
CA GLN A 107 -16.91 2.55 13.68
C GLN A 107 -16.39 2.27 15.09
N GLN A 108 -15.93 1.03 15.32
CA GLN A 108 -15.41 0.59 16.62
C GLN A 108 -14.16 1.39 17.04
N ASN A 109 -13.28 1.69 16.10
CA ASN A 109 -12.00 2.37 16.38
C ASN A 109 -12.04 3.88 16.10
N LYS A 110 -13.23 4.50 15.97
CA LYS A 110 -13.38 5.91 15.57
C LYS A 110 -12.60 6.92 16.44
N GLY A 111 -12.34 6.57 17.71
CA GLY A 111 -11.62 7.39 18.68
C GLY A 111 -10.20 6.90 18.99
N VAL A 112 -9.71 5.87 18.31
CA VAL A 112 -8.34 5.36 18.54
C VAL A 112 -7.34 6.34 17.92
N PRO A 113 -6.36 6.85 18.70
CA PRO A 113 -5.40 7.82 18.20
C PRO A 113 -4.57 7.33 17.00
N ILE A 114 -3.88 8.27 16.33
CA ILE A 114 -2.99 8.12 15.17
C ILE A 114 -3.70 8.10 13.81
N LEU A 115 -4.72 7.26 13.60
CA LEU A 115 -5.39 7.11 12.30
C LEU A 115 -6.91 7.32 12.40
N LEU A 116 -7.31 8.57 12.60
CA LEU A 116 -8.72 8.97 12.57
C LEU A 116 -9.28 8.91 11.13
N LYS A 117 -10.58 8.64 10.99
CA LYS A 117 -11.27 8.53 9.69
C LYS A 117 -11.02 9.77 8.80
N GLU A 118 -11.19 10.96 9.36
CA GLU A 118 -10.93 12.22 8.64
C GLU A 118 -9.48 12.33 8.15
N ARG A 119 -8.52 11.93 8.98
CA ARG A 119 -7.09 11.93 8.60
C ARG A 119 -6.83 10.98 7.43
N THR A 120 -7.45 9.79 7.42
CA THR A 120 -7.37 8.84 6.30
C THR A 120 -7.86 9.48 5.01
N LEU A 121 -8.98 10.22 5.05
CA LEU A 121 -9.52 10.91 3.88
C LEU A 121 -8.60 12.03 3.38
N VAL A 122 -8.06 12.85 4.29
CA VAL A 122 -7.08 13.89 3.92
C VAL A 122 -5.87 13.28 3.23
N LEU A 123 -5.34 12.17 3.77
CA LEU A 123 -4.21 11.47 3.16
C LEU A 123 -4.56 10.90 1.78
N GLY A 124 -5.74 10.27 1.65
CA GLY A 124 -6.24 9.73 0.39
C GLY A 124 -6.46 10.79 -0.69
N LEU A 125 -7.06 11.93 -0.34
CA LEU A 125 -7.30 13.02 -1.29
C LEU A 125 -5.98 13.67 -1.72
N LYS A 126 -5.04 13.90 -0.80
CA LYS A 126 -3.68 14.37 -1.17
C LYS A 126 -2.96 13.39 -2.08
N TYR A 127 -3.05 12.09 -1.77
CA TYR A 127 -2.48 11.03 -2.61
C TYR A 127 -3.05 11.05 -4.03
N LEU A 128 -4.36 11.31 -4.18
CA LEU A 128 -5.02 11.39 -5.49
C LEU A 128 -4.97 12.77 -6.16
N ASN A 129 -4.27 13.74 -5.56
CA ASN A 129 -4.30 15.16 -5.96
C ASN A 129 -5.73 15.71 -6.12
N LYS A 130 -6.57 15.46 -5.12
CA LYS A 130 -7.96 15.90 -5.06
C LYS A 130 -8.15 16.94 -3.98
N ASP A 131 -9.12 17.82 -4.21
CA ASP A 131 -9.46 18.90 -3.30
C ASP A 131 -10.02 18.36 -1.98
N LEU A 132 -9.64 18.98 -0.87
CA LEU A 132 -10.07 18.57 0.47
C LEU A 132 -11.55 18.92 0.75
N SER A 133 -12.17 19.81 -0.03
CA SER A 133 -13.62 20.07 0.03
C SER A 133 -14.47 18.82 -0.28
N LEU A 134 -13.87 17.79 -0.89
CA LEU A 134 -14.55 16.52 -1.20
C LEU A 134 -14.74 15.61 0.03
N ILE A 135 -14.15 15.92 1.18
CA ILE A 135 -14.22 15.07 2.38
C ILE A 135 -15.66 14.71 2.74
N GLU A 136 -16.57 15.69 2.81
CA GLU A 136 -17.97 15.43 3.16
C GLU A 136 -18.68 14.55 2.12
N ALA A 137 -18.39 14.75 0.83
CA ALA A 137 -18.97 13.94 -0.24
C ALA A 137 -18.48 12.49 -0.18
N VAL A 138 -17.18 12.29 0.11
CA VAL A 138 -16.59 10.96 0.25
C VAL A 138 -17.11 10.24 1.49
N LEU A 139 -17.32 10.94 2.61
CA LEU A 139 -17.95 10.38 3.80
C LEU A 139 -19.39 9.93 3.55
N LYS A 140 -20.11 10.62 2.67
CA LYS A 140 -21.46 10.24 2.23
C LYS A 140 -21.47 9.12 1.17
N GLY A 141 -20.31 8.58 0.81
CA GLY A 141 -20.18 7.54 -0.21
C GLY A 141 -20.41 8.02 -1.65
N SER A 142 -20.48 9.34 -1.88
CA SER A 142 -20.83 9.92 -3.20
C SER A 142 -19.76 9.70 -4.27
N HIS A 143 -18.57 9.23 -3.90
CA HIS A 143 -17.48 8.88 -4.82
C HIS A 143 -17.62 7.49 -5.43
N ILE A 144 -18.57 6.67 -4.97
CA ILE A 144 -18.81 5.32 -5.49
C ILE A 144 -20.14 5.30 -6.27
N PRO A 145 -20.09 5.03 -7.59
CA PRO A 145 -21.30 4.81 -8.40
C PRO A 145 -22.22 3.72 -7.83
N GLU A 146 -23.54 3.93 -7.91
CA GLU A 146 -24.54 3.00 -7.35
C GLU A 146 -24.43 1.57 -7.89
N ASP A 147 -24.09 1.42 -9.18
CA ASP A 147 -23.90 0.12 -9.82
C ASP A 147 -22.71 -0.64 -9.21
N LEU A 148 -21.62 0.06 -8.89
CA LEU A 148 -20.47 -0.52 -8.19
C LEU A 148 -20.79 -0.85 -6.74
N GLN A 149 -21.55 0.00 -6.04
CA GLN A 149 -22.02 -0.29 -4.69
C GLN A 149 -22.82 -1.60 -4.67
N ARG A 150 -23.80 -1.76 -5.58
CA ARG A 150 -24.60 -3.00 -5.69
C ARG A 150 -23.74 -4.20 -6.07
N LYS A 151 -22.82 -4.05 -7.01
CA LYS A 151 -21.96 -5.16 -7.47
C LYS A 151 -21.07 -5.71 -6.36
N TYR A 152 -20.53 -4.83 -5.52
CA TYR A 152 -19.56 -5.21 -4.49
C TYR A 152 -20.14 -5.26 -3.07
N GLN A 153 -21.43 -4.97 -2.88
CA GLN A 153 -22.10 -4.86 -1.58
C GLN A 153 -21.71 -6.00 -0.62
N LYS A 154 -21.72 -7.25 -1.09
CA LYS A 154 -21.37 -8.42 -0.26
C LYS A 154 -19.94 -8.44 0.32
N TRP A 155 -19.04 -7.59 -0.20
CA TRP A 155 -17.64 -7.51 0.21
C TRP A 155 -17.30 -6.21 0.94
N VAL A 156 -18.11 -5.17 0.76
CA VAL A 156 -17.81 -3.81 1.22
C VAL A 156 -18.90 -3.22 2.12
N SER A 157 -19.97 -3.97 2.41
CA SER A 157 -21.02 -3.60 3.36
C SER A 157 -20.66 -4.07 4.78
N PRO A 158 -21.06 -3.33 5.82
CA PRO A 158 -20.99 -3.80 7.20
C PRO A 158 -22.00 -4.92 7.52
N ASP A 159 -23.09 -5.02 6.73
CA ASP A 159 -24.10 -6.09 6.77
C ASP A 159 -23.68 -7.30 5.91
#